data_AF-A0A6P7WZX7-F1
#
_entry.id   AF-A0A6P7WZX7-F1
#
_cell.length_a   1.000
_cell.length_b   1.000
_cell.length_c   1.000
_cell.angle_alpha   90.00
_cell.angle_beta   90.00
_cell.angle_gamma   90.00
#
_symmetry.space_group_name_H-M   'P 1'
#
loop_
_entity.id
_entity.type
_entity.pdbx_description
1 polymer ?
#
loop_
_entity_poly.entity_id
_entity_poly.type
_entity_poly.pdbx_seq_one_letter_code
_entity_poly.pdbx_strand_id
1 'polypeptide(L)'
;MATRAKEQEEKERRRTGYTYEEYKQTADWLLAKTKYRPSVAIVLGSGLGGLADFLENPVVFKYTDIPNFPQSTVEGHAGQLMFGNLNGKPCVCMKGRFHMYEGHPLWKVAFPIRIFFLMGVRTVLLTNAAGGLNKEYKVGDLMIIKDHINMPGLVGQNPLTGKNDERFGPRFPPLSDAYDKDLRKLVLAVGQELGHSDIMKEGVYVSVGGPSYETIAECKFLSRLGADAVGMSTVPEVIVARHCGMRVLAISLITNKVVMDYESNTTANHEEVLETGKNSSKVMEKLVTTLLQRIKHNNI
;
A
#
# COMPACT_ATOMS: atom_id res chain seq x y z
N MET A 1 10.62 39.93 9.05
CA MET A 1 9.20 39.66 8.68
C MET A 1 9.06 38.48 7.72
N ALA A 2 9.90 38.35 6.69
CA ALA A 2 9.85 37.23 5.73
C ALA A 2 10.00 35.82 6.36
N THR A 3 10.77 35.68 7.45
CA THR A 3 10.98 34.40 8.15
C THR A 3 9.72 33.91 8.89
N ARG A 4 8.98 34.83 9.54
CA ARG A 4 7.73 34.49 10.22
C ARG A 4 6.61 34.13 9.24
N ALA A 5 6.54 34.81 8.08
CA ALA A 5 5.55 34.49 7.05
C ALA A 5 5.80 33.09 6.46
N LYS A 6 7.06 32.73 6.19
CA LYS A 6 7.45 31.38 5.75
C LYS A 6 7.17 30.31 6.80
N GLU A 7 7.48 30.57 8.08
CA GLU A 7 7.17 29.63 9.18
C GLU A 7 5.65 29.44 9.37
N GLN A 8 4.87 30.48 9.12
CA GLN A 8 3.41 30.46 9.25
C GLN A 8 2.76 29.75 8.05
N GLU A 9 3.26 29.98 6.82
CA GLU A 9 2.92 29.18 5.63
C GLU A 9 3.30 27.71 5.79
N GLU A 10 4.47 27.41 6.36
CA GLU A 10 4.91 26.04 6.60
C GLU A 10 4.06 25.36 7.68
N LYS A 11 3.66 26.10 8.73
CA LYS A 11 2.69 25.62 9.74
C LYS A 11 1.29 25.43 9.17
N GLU A 12 0.83 26.30 8.27
CA GLU A 12 -0.44 26.14 7.56
C GLU A 12 -0.39 24.95 6.60
N ARG A 13 0.69 24.78 5.82
CA ARG A 13 0.93 23.59 4.98
C ARG A 13 0.92 22.30 5.80
N ARG A 14 1.57 22.31 6.97
CA ARG A 14 1.51 21.17 7.92
C ARG A 14 0.07 20.86 8.39
N ARG A 15 -0.84 21.83 8.32
CA ARG A 15 -2.26 21.69 8.68
C ARG A 15 -3.18 21.39 7.49
N THR A 16 -2.87 21.84 6.28
CA THR A 16 -3.82 21.83 5.14
C THR A 16 -3.49 20.84 4.02
N GLY A 17 -2.33 20.17 4.09
CA GLY A 17 -1.91 19.16 3.11
C GLY A 17 -1.37 19.78 1.81
N TYR A 18 -1.27 18.96 0.77
CA TYR A 18 -0.80 19.40 -0.55
C TYR A 18 -1.95 19.95 -1.41
N THR A 19 -1.67 20.97 -2.24
CA THR A 19 -2.64 21.47 -3.23
C THR A 19 -2.69 20.56 -4.45
N TYR A 20 -3.79 20.62 -5.21
CA TYR A 20 -3.88 19.92 -6.50
C TYR A 20 -2.74 20.26 -7.45
N GLU A 21 -2.32 21.52 -7.46
CA GLU A 21 -1.23 22.00 -8.31
C GLU A 21 0.11 21.39 -7.93
N GLU A 22 0.37 21.13 -6.65
CA GLU A 22 1.57 20.41 -6.20
C GLU A 22 1.55 18.93 -6.63
N TYR A 23 0.39 18.28 -6.55
CA TYR A 23 0.24 16.92 -7.10
C TYR A 23 0.46 16.92 -8.61
N LYS A 24 -0.13 17.88 -9.34
CA LYS A 24 -0.01 17.99 -10.78
C LYS A 24 1.43 18.28 -11.21
N GLN A 25 2.13 19.18 -10.51
CA GLN A 25 3.53 19.48 -10.77
C GLN A 25 4.40 18.21 -10.69
N THR A 26 4.22 17.40 -9.65
CA THR A 26 4.96 16.15 -9.49
C THR A 26 4.61 15.13 -10.59
N ALA A 27 3.33 14.99 -10.93
CA ALA A 27 2.88 14.11 -12.01
C ALA A 27 3.45 14.53 -13.37
N ASP A 28 3.36 15.82 -13.72
CA ASP A 28 3.88 16.38 -14.96
C ASP A 28 5.41 16.19 -15.06
N TRP A 29 6.13 16.42 -13.95
CA TRP A 29 7.59 16.23 -13.89
C TRP A 29 7.98 14.77 -14.18
N LEU A 30 7.25 13.80 -13.61
CA LEU A 30 7.46 12.37 -13.88
C LEU A 30 7.15 12.03 -15.34
N LEU A 31 5.98 12.45 -15.86
CA LEU A 31 5.54 12.18 -17.22
C LEU A 31 6.46 12.78 -18.29
N ALA A 32 7.14 13.89 -17.99
CA ALA A 32 8.15 14.50 -18.85
C ALA A 32 9.48 13.72 -18.89
N LYS A 33 9.77 12.93 -17.85
CA LYS A 33 11.03 12.17 -17.69
C LYS A 33 10.90 10.68 -17.97
N THR A 34 9.70 10.19 -18.29
CA THR A 34 9.47 8.80 -18.65
C THR A 34 8.54 8.68 -19.86
N LYS A 35 8.85 7.72 -20.73
CA LYS A 35 7.97 7.36 -21.87
C LYS A 35 6.80 6.47 -21.45
N TYR A 36 6.88 5.83 -20.28
CA TYR A 36 5.83 4.92 -19.81
C TYR A 36 4.56 5.69 -19.44
N ARG A 37 3.41 5.10 -19.75
CA ARG A 37 2.07 5.59 -19.36
C ARG A 37 1.39 4.47 -18.57
N PRO A 38 1.66 4.39 -17.26
CA PRO A 38 1.25 3.24 -16.47
C PRO A 38 -0.26 3.20 -16.32
N SER A 39 -0.84 2.01 -16.49
CA SER A 39 -2.25 1.76 -16.19
C SER A 39 -2.45 1.18 -14.79
N VAL A 40 -1.38 0.61 -14.23
CA VAL A 40 -1.34 -0.02 -12.92
C VAL A 40 -0.20 0.58 -12.09
N ALA A 41 -0.51 0.94 -10.85
CA ALA A 41 0.47 1.25 -9.83
C ALA A 41 0.62 0.07 -8.87
N ILE A 42 1.85 -0.24 -8.46
CA ILE A 42 2.18 -1.31 -7.53
C ILE A 42 2.93 -0.69 -6.35
N VAL A 43 2.44 -0.88 -5.13
CA VAL A 43 3.11 -0.41 -3.92
C VAL A 43 3.64 -1.59 -3.13
N LEU A 44 4.96 -1.66 -2.99
CA LEU A 44 5.65 -2.79 -2.37
C LEU A 44 5.90 -2.52 -0.89
N GLY A 45 5.40 -3.41 -0.05
CA GLY A 45 5.70 -3.43 1.39
C GLY A 45 7.04 -4.07 1.75
N SER A 46 7.32 -4.14 3.04
CA SER A 46 8.54 -4.73 3.62
C SER A 46 8.79 -6.14 3.09
N GLY A 47 10.04 -6.40 2.66
CA GLY A 47 10.44 -7.71 2.13
C GLY A 47 9.92 -8.07 0.74
N LEU A 48 9.06 -7.23 0.13
CA LEU A 48 8.43 -7.48 -1.19
C LEU A 48 9.04 -6.62 -2.31
N GLY A 49 10.11 -5.89 -2.02
CA GLY A 49 10.78 -5.00 -2.97
C GLY A 49 11.33 -5.69 -4.22
N GLY A 50 11.62 -7.00 -4.14
CA GLY A 50 12.13 -7.79 -5.27
C GLY A 50 11.18 -7.84 -6.48
N LEU A 51 9.88 -7.58 -6.30
CA LEU A 51 8.93 -7.55 -7.40
C LEU A 51 9.26 -6.47 -8.44
N ALA A 52 9.83 -5.35 -8.01
CA ALA A 52 10.20 -4.27 -8.93
C ALA A 52 11.41 -4.63 -9.82
N ASP A 53 12.20 -5.64 -9.43
CA ASP A 53 13.40 -6.06 -10.16
C ASP A 53 13.06 -6.82 -11.45
N PHE A 54 11.80 -7.22 -11.62
CA PHE A 54 11.27 -7.89 -12.82
C PHE A 54 10.71 -6.92 -13.86
N LEU A 55 10.75 -5.60 -13.60
CA LEU A 55 10.38 -4.62 -14.60
C LEU A 55 11.37 -4.66 -15.77
N GLU A 56 10.84 -4.84 -16.98
CA GLU A 56 11.61 -4.76 -18.21
C GLU A 56 11.93 -3.29 -18.54
N ASN A 57 13.21 -3.03 -18.86
CA ASN A 57 13.73 -1.71 -19.25
C ASN A 57 13.32 -0.57 -18.29
N PRO A 58 13.65 -0.67 -16.98
CA PRO A 58 13.11 0.24 -15.99
C PRO A 58 13.72 1.64 -16.08
N VAL A 59 12.89 2.67 -15.90
CA VAL A 59 13.31 4.04 -15.58
C VAL A 59 13.12 4.23 -14.08
N VAL A 60 14.20 4.58 -13.38
CA VAL A 60 14.24 4.65 -11.91
C VAL A 60 14.43 6.08 -11.46
N PHE A 61 13.59 6.51 -10.51
CA PHE A 61 13.69 7.81 -9.83
C PHE A 61 13.88 7.57 -8.33
N LYS A 62 14.87 8.20 -7.71
CA LYS A 62 14.94 8.24 -6.24
C LYS A 62 13.87 9.18 -5.72
N TYR A 63 13.23 8.85 -4.61
CA TYR A 63 12.22 9.71 -4.00
C TYR A 63 12.75 11.12 -3.69
N THR A 64 14.04 11.23 -3.36
CA THR A 64 14.73 12.51 -3.11
C THR A 64 14.77 13.45 -4.32
N ASP A 65 14.68 12.89 -5.53
CA ASP A 65 14.81 13.66 -6.77
C ASP A 65 13.44 14.09 -7.32
N ILE A 66 12.36 13.52 -6.77
CA ILE A 66 10.99 13.77 -7.20
C ILE A 66 10.43 14.96 -6.41
N PRO A 67 9.94 16.02 -7.08
CA PRO A 67 9.35 17.17 -6.39
C PRO A 67 8.22 16.76 -5.44
N ASN A 68 8.18 17.36 -4.25
CA ASN A 68 7.16 17.18 -3.20
C ASN A 68 7.08 15.77 -2.59
N PHE A 69 7.85 14.80 -3.08
CA PHE A 69 7.73 13.40 -2.70
C PHE A 69 8.24 13.17 -1.26
N PRO A 70 7.59 12.31 -0.46
CA PRO A 70 8.07 11.96 0.86
C PRO A 70 9.38 11.16 0.80
N GLN A 71 10.12 11.14 1.92
CA GLN A 71 11.30 10.29 2.09
C GLN A 71 10.94 9.09 2.96
N SER A 72 11.47 7.92 2.60
CA SER A 72 11.35 6.68 3.37
C SER A 72 12.56 6.54 4.28
N THR A 73 12.35 6.26 5.56
CA THR A 73 13.43 6.07 6.54
C THR A 73 13.51 4.65 7.09
N VAL A 74 12.54 3.80 6.76
CA VAL A 74 12.47 2.39 7.21
C VAL A 74 13.45 1.49 6.46
N GLU A 75 14.12 0.59 7.18
CA GLU A 75 14.98 -0.42 6.59
C GLU A 75 14.20 -1.41 5.71
N GLY A 76 14.76 -1.74 4.54
CA GLY A 76 14.10 -2.55 3.52
C GLY A 76 13.31 -1.75 2.49
N HIS A 77 13.20 -0.43 2.66
CA HIS A 77 12.54 0.47 1.71
C HIS A 77 13.58 1.25 0.91
N ALA A 78 13.81 0.85 -0.35
CA ALA A 78 14.86 1.41 -1.20
C ALA A 78 14.65 2.90 -1.56
N GLY A 79 13.42 3.41 -1.44
CA GLY A 79 13.11 4.81 -1.70
C GLY A 79 13.13 5.15 -3.19
N GLN A 80 12.61 4.24 -4.03
CA GLN A 80 12.67 4.37 -5.50
C GLN A 80 11.29 4.21 -6.15
N LEU A 81 11.02 5.06 -7.13
CA LEU A 81 9.88 4.95 -8.03
C LEU A 81 10.36 4.41 -9.37
N MET A 82 9.88 3.23 -9.76
CA MET A 82 10.33 2.52 -10.94
C MET A 82 9.23 2.42 -11.97
N PHE A 83 9.49 2.82 -13.20
CA PHE A 83 8.59 2.67 -14.33
C PHE A 83 9.13 1.62 -15.28
N GLY A 84 8.28 0.71 -15.76
CA GLY A 84 8.71 -0.32 -16.69
C GLY A 84 7.53 -1.11 -17.20
N ASN A 85 7.82 -2.12 -18.02
CA ASN A 85 6.82 -3.11 -18.39
C ASN A 85 6.93 -4.32 -17.48
N LEU A 86 5.78 -4.84 -17.04
CA LEU A 86 5.70 -6.17 -16.44
C LEU A 86 4.83 -7.02 -17.37
N ASN A 87 5.45 -7.98 -18.06
CA ASN A 87 4.80 -8.77 -19.11
C ASN A 87 4.05 -7.91 -20.14
N GLY A 88 4.73 -6.91 -20.70
CA GLY A 88 4.16 -6.00 -21.71
C GLY A 88 3.16 -4.96 -21.18
N LYS A 89 2.80 -4.97 -19.89
CA LYS A 89 1.93 -3.95 -19.30
C LYS A 89 2.74 -2.82 -18.66
N PRO A 90 2.54 -1.55 -19.04
CA PRO A 90 3.23 -0.43 -18.42
C PRO A 90 2.74 -0.25 -16.98
N CYS A 91 3.69 -0.28 -16.05
CA CYS A 91 3.47 -0.19 -14.62
C CYS A 91 4.36 0.87 -13.99
N VAL A 92 3.91 1.39 -12.83
CA VAL A 92 4.75 2.15 -11.91
C VAL A 92 4.81 1.42 -10.58
N CYS A 93 6.01 1.20 -10.06
CA CYS A 93 6.27 0.46 -8.83
C CYS A 93 6.93 1.36 -7.79
N MET A 94 6.36 1.42 -6.59
CA MET A 94 7.01 2.00 -5.42
C MET A 94 7.81 0.93 -4.70
N LYS A 95 9.14 1.01 -4.79
CA LYS A 95 10.06 0.14 -4.06
C LYS A 95 10.33 0.76 -2.68
N GLY A 96 9.43 0.45 -1.76
CA GLY A 96 9.33 1.08 -0.44
C GLY A 96 8.18 2.09 -0.40
N ARG A 97 7.40 2.04 0.68
CA ARG A 97 6.32 2.99 0.99
C ARG A 97 6.66 3.87 2.20
N PHE A 98 5.71 4.70 2.58
CA PHE A 98 5.76 5.55 3.76
C PHE A 98 4.75 5.07 4.79
N HIS A 99 4.99 5.38 6.06
CA HIS A 99 4.16 4.98 7.17
C HIS A 99 3.89 6.14 8.12
N MET A 100 2.78 6.03 8.85
CA MET A 100 2.42 7.03 9.86
C MET A 100 3.42 7.05 11.02
N TYR A 101 3.94 5.88 11.42
CA TYR A 101 4.91 5.76 12.51
C TYR A 101 6.27 6.40 12.20
N GLU A 102 6.56 6.74 10.94
CA GLU A 102 7.73 7.56 10.55
C GLU A 102 7.52 9.06 10.87
N GLY A 103 6.37 9.42 11.44
CA GLY A 103 5.98 10.80 11.73
C GLY A 103 5.30 11.51 10.55
N HIS A 104 5.03 10.80 9.45
CA HIS A 104 4.32 11.36 8.30
C HIS A 104 2.81 11.41 8.56
N PRO A 105 2.13 12.54 8.32
CA PRO A 105 0.68 12.57 8.31
C PRO A 105 0.12 11.72 7.17
N LEU A 106 -1.09 11.18 7.33
CA LEU A 106 -1.65 10.21 6.37
C LEU A 106 -1.84 10.75 4.95
N TRP A 107 -2.09 12.06 4.79
CA TRP A 107 -2.13 12.68 3.45
C TRP A 107 -0.77 12.66 2.74
N LYS A 108 0.33 12.61 3.50
CA LYS A 108 1.69 12.48 2.98
C LYS A 108 2.01 11.02 2.67
N VAL A 109 1.59 10.11 3.55
CA VAL A 109 1.70 8.66 3.31
C VAL A 109 1.03 8.25 2.00
N ALA A 110 -0.19 8.74 1.76
CA ALA A 110 -0.95 8.43 0.56
C ALA A 110 -0.69 9.39 -0.62
N PHE A 111 0.29 10.31 -0.51
CA PHE A 111 0.60 11.29 -1.55
C PHE A 111 0.81 10.68 -2.95
N PRO A 112 1.58 9.58 -3.10
CA PRO A 112 1.85 8.99 -4.42
C PRO A 112 0.59 8.50 -5.14
N ILE A 113 -0.47 8.14 -4.40
CA ILE A 113 -1.70 7.60 -5.00
C ILE A 113 -2.42 8.64 -5.87
N ARG A 114 -2.45 9.90 -5.43
CA ARG A 114 -2.99 11.01 -6.24
C ARG A 114 -2.11 11.29 -7.46
N ILE A 115 -0.79 11.15 -7.33
CA ILE A 115 0.13 11.27 -8.47
C ILE A 115 -0.19 10.19 -9.52
N PHE A 116 -0.36 8.94 -9.09
CA PHE A 116 -0.71 7.84 -10.00
C PHE A 116 -2.04 8.09 -10.71
N PHE A 117 -3.06 8.57 -10.00
CA PHE A 117 -4.33 8.97 -10.60
C PHE A 117 -4.14 10.01 -11.72
N LEU A 118 -3.39 11.09 -11.44
CA LEU A 118 -3.12 12.16 -12.41
C LEU A 118 -2.29 11.66 -13.61
N MET A 119 -1.49 10.62 -13.42
CA MET A 119 -0.73 9.97 -14.49
C MET A 119 -1.54 8.99 -15.35
N GLY A 120 -2.83 8.78 -15.04
CA GLY A 120 -3.71 7.89 -15.80
C GLY A 120 -3.83 6.47 -15.23
N VAL A 121 -3.28 6.19 -14.05
CA VAL A 121 -3.46 4.89 -13.40
C VAL A 121 -4.94 4.67 -13.06
N ARG A 122 -5.41 3.44 -13.24
CA ARG A 122 -6.80 3.02 -12.94
C ARG A 122 -6.90 1.87 -11.95
N THR A 123 -5.81 1.14 -11.77
CA THR A 123 -5.71 0.03 -10.82
C THR A 123 -4.51 0.22 -9.91
N VAL A 124 -4.70 0.05 -8.61
CA VAL A 124 -3.62 0.04 -7.62
C VAL A 124 -3.53 -1.35 -7.01
N LEU A 125 -2.35 -1.96 -7.09
CA LEU A 125 -1.99 -3.18 -6.39
C LEU A 125 -1.15 -2.80 -5.16
N LEU A 126 -1.65 -3.10 -3.98
CA LEU A 126 -0.98 -2.83 -2.72
C LEU A 126 -0.48 -4.14 -2.12
N THR A 127 0.77 -4.16 -1.65
CA THR A 127 1.27 -5.28 -0.86
C THR A 127 1.74 -4.81 0.51
N ASN A 128 1.68 -5.68 1.51
CA ASN A 128 2.26 -5.43 2.82
C ASN A 128 2.70 -6.74 3.50
N ALA A 129 3.54 -6.61 4.50
CA ALA A 129 3.72 -7.62 5.53
C ALA A 129 2.68 -7.42 6.64
N ALA A 130 2.18 -8.51 7.21
CA ALA A 130 1.17 -8.48 8.26
C ALA A 130 1.35 -9.63 9.26
N GLY A 131 0.97 -9.37 10.51
CA GLY A 131 0.82 -10.41 11.53
C GLY A 131 -0.51 -11.14 11.36
N GLY A 132 -0.49 -12.47 11.36
CA GLY A 132 -1.69 -13.31 11.28
C GLY A 132 -2.44 -13.36 12.60
N LEU A 133 -3.65 -12.81 12.65
CA LEU A 133 -4.60 -12.90 13.78
C LEU A 133 -5.47 -14.16 13.68
N ASN A 134 -5.79 -14.57 12.45
CA ASN A 134 -6.50 -15.81 12.19
C ASN A 134 -5.58 -17.01 12.48
N LYS A 135 -6.02 -17.89 13.39
CA LYS A 135 -5.23 -19.05 13.86
C LYS A 135 -4.92 -20.07 12.76
N GLU A 136 -5.74 -20.11 11.71
CA GLU A 136 -5.57 -21.01 10.58
C GLU A 136 -4.45 -20.55 9.64
N TYR A 137 -4.08 -19.27 9.68
CA TYR A 137 -3.03 -18.73 8.83
C TYR A 137 -1.65 -19.19 9.29
N LYS A 138 -0.75 -19.29 8.32
CA LYS A 138 0.65 -19.69 8.49
C LYS A 138 1.57 -18.60 7.96
N VAL A 139 2.78 -18.56 8.49
CA VAL A 139 3.84 -17.73 7.92
C VAL A 139 4.08 -18.16 6.47
N GLY A 140 4.11 -17.20 5.55
CA GLY A 140 4.18 -17.43 4.11
C GLY A 140 2.82 -17.42 3.39
N ASP A 141 1.70 -17.46 4.12
CA ASP A 141 0.37 -17.34 3.49
C ASP A 141 0.19 -15.97 2.83
N LEU A 142 -0.54 -15.94 1.71
CA LEU A 142 -0.92 -14.74 0.99
C LEU A 142 -2.40 -14.45 1.24
N MET A 143 -2.69 -13.46 2.07
CA MET A 143 -4.05 -13.02 2.36
C MET A 143 -4.49 -11.91 1.41
N ILE A 144 -5.45 -12.22 0.55
CA ILE A 144 -6.20 -11.23 -0.22
C ILE A 144 -7.07 -10.44 0.74
N ILE A 145 -6.90 -9.13 0.77
CA ILE A 145 -7.69 -8.26 1.63
C ILE A 145 -9.07 -8.05 0.98
N LYS A 146 -10.13 -8.55 1.63
CA LYS A 146 -11.52 -8.34 1.19
C LYS A 146 -12.17 -7.12 1.82
N ASP A 147 -11.69 -6.70 2.99
CA ASP A 147 -12.19 -5.56 3.75
C ASP A 147 -11.13 -5.06 4.75
N HIS A 148 -11.36 -3.91 5.38
CA HIS A 148 -10.50 -3.41 6.44
C HIS A 148 -11.21 -2.83 7.65
N ILE A 149 -10.50 -2.84 8.78
CA ILE A 149 -10.79 -2.02 9.95
C ILE A 149 -9.74 -0.89 10.02
N ASN A 150 -10.18 0.36 9.95
CA ASN A 150 -9.30 1.53 9.96
C ASN A 150 -9.22 2.14 11.37
N MET A 151 -8.41 1.57 12.26
CA MET A 151 -8.32 2.06 13.65
C MET A 151 -7.93 3.55 13.74
N PRO A 152 -6.91 4.05 13.00
CA PRO A 152 -6.61 5.48 12.96
C PRO A 152 -7.79 6.32 12.47
N GLY A 153 -8.52 5.84 11.46
CA GLY A 153 -9.68 6.54 10.91
C GLY A 153 -10.82 6.73 11.91
N LEU A 154 -11.06 5.75 12.78
CA LEU A 154 -12.11 5.83 13.81
C LEU A 154 -11.86 6.95 14.83
N VAL A 155 -10.61 7.39 15.01
CA VAL A 155 -10.22 8.50 15.88
C VAL A 155 -9.86 9.78 15.12
N GLY A 156 -10.25 9.88 13.85
CA GLY A 156 -10.11 11.09 13.03
C GLY A 156 -8.80 11.21 12.23
N GLN A 157 -7.88 10.25 12.36
CA GLN A 157 -6.69 10.17 11.51
C GLN A 157 -7.06 9.50 10.18
N ASN A 158 -7.53 10.30 9.23
CA ASN A 158 -7.91 9.86 7.89
C ASN A 158 -7.16 10.71 6.83
N PRO A 159 -6.63 10.13 5.74
CA PRO A 159 -5.94 10.90 4.70
C PRO A 159 -6.84 11.92 3.98
N LEU A 160 -8.18 11.80 4.09
CA LEU A 160 -9.16 12.74 3.53
C LEU A 160 -9.60 13.83 4.52
N THR A 161 -9.08 13.85 5.73
CA THR A 161 -9.32 14.93 6.70
C THR A 161 -8.81 16.26 6.13
N GLY A 162 -9.64 17.30 6.18
CA GLY A 162 -9.36 18.61 5.58
C GLY A 162 -10.37 18.99 4.50
N LYS A 163 -10.02 19.97 3.66
CA LYS A 163 -10.86 20.43 2.53
C LYS A 163 -10.88 19.37 1.42
N ASN A 164 -12.06 19.07 0.87
CA ASN A 164 -12.16 18.20 -0.30
C ASN A 164 -11.86 18.97 -1.58
N ASP A 165 -11.16 18.31 -2.51
CA ASP A 165 -10.98 18.79 -3.88
C ASP A 165 -11.72 17.85 -4.83
N GLU A 166 -12.78 18.36 -5.45
CA GLU A 166 -13.70 17.59 -6.29
C GLU A 166 -13.04 17.07 -7.58
N ARG A 167 -11.88 17.62 -7.96
CA ARG A 167 -11.10 17.12 -9.09
C ARG A 167 -10.51 15.73 -8.83
N PHE A 168 -10.36 15.33 -7.56
CA PHE A 168 -9.98 13.96 -7.20
C PHE A 168 -11.19 13.07 -6.96
N GLY A 169 -12.19 13.56 -6.22
CA GLY A 169 -13.33 12.72 -5.86
C GLY A 169 -14.34 13.38 -4.92
N PRO A 170 -15.40 12.63 -4.56
CA PRO A 170 -16.50 13.16 -3.75
C PRO A 170 -16.05 13.43 -2.31
N ARG A 171 -16.78 14.29 -1.60
CA ARG A 171 -16.52 14.58 -0.18
C ARG A 171 -16.62 13.34 0.72
N PHE A 172 -17.56 12.43 0.41
CA PHE A 172 -17.88 11.25 1.21
C PHE A 172 -17.82 9.99 0.32
N PRO A 173 -16.62 9.44 0.05
CA PRO A 173 -16.49 8.26 -0.79
C PRO A 173 -17.00 7.00 -0.05
N PRO A 174 -17.82 6.14 -0.69
CA PRO A 174 -18.15 4.84 -0.12
C PRO A 174 -16.92 3.92 -0.15
N LEU A 175 -16.77 3.09 0.89
CA LEU A 175 -15.68 2.11 1.01
C LEU A 175 -16.15 0.66 1.12
N SER A 176 -17.46 0.40 1.08
CA SER A 176 -18.04 -0.95 1.13
C SER A 176 -17.63 -1.84 -0.06
N ASP A 177 -17.13 -1.24 -1.14
CA ASP A 177 -16.59 -1.91 -2.32
C ASP A 177 -15.10 -1.59 -2.55
N ALA A 178 -14.38 -1.16 -1.51
CA ALA A 178 -13.02 -0.66 -1.62
C ALA A 178 -12.04 -1.67 -2.24
N TYR A 179 -12.27 -2.97 -2.01
CA TYR A 179 -11.46 -4.05 -2.55
C TYR A 179 -12.21 -4.76 -3.68
N ASP A 180 -11.73 -4.55 -4.91
CA ASP A 180 -12.44 -4.92 -6.13
C ASP A 180 -12.69 -6.43 -6.20
N LYS A 181 -13.98 -6.82 -6.22
CA LYS A 181 -14.41 -8.22 -6.17
C LYS A 181 -13.87 -9.04 -7.34
N ASP A 182 -13.76 -8.45 -8.52
CA ASP A 182 -13.30 -9.16 -9.71
C ASP A 182 -11.79 -9.35 -9.71
N LEU A 183 -11.02 -8.36 -9.22
CA LEU A 183 -9.58 -8.52 -9.00
C LEU A 183 -9.29 -9.58 -7.94
N ARG A 184 -10.08 -9.64 -6.86
CA ARG A 184 -9.94 -10.69 -5.81
C ARG A 184 -10.19 -12.08 -6.37
N LYS A 185 -11.28 -12.27 -7.11
CA LYS A 185 -11.57 -13.55 -7.80
C LYS A 185 -10.45 -13.92 -8.77
N LEU A 186 -9.95 -12.95 -9.52
CA LEU A 186 -8.91 -13.19 -10.52
C LEU A 186 -7.60 -13.64 -9.87
N VAL A 187 -7.15 -12.99 -8.81
CA VAL A 187 -5.90 -13.38 -8.15
C VAL A 187 -6.01 -14.75 -7.47
N LEU A 188 -7.17 -15.10 -6.92
CA LEU A 188 -7.43 -16.44 -6.39
C LEU A 188 -7.36 -17.51 -7.49
N ALA A 189 -7.97 -17.24 -8.66
CA ALA A 189 -7.90 -18.15 -9.81
C ALA A 189 -6.47 -18.32 -10.34
N VAL A 190 -5.70 -17.22 -10.40
CA VAL A 190 -4.26 -17.28 -10.77
C VAL A 190 -3.47 -18.07 -9.73
N GLY A 191 -3.74 -17.89 -8.44
CA GLY A 191 -3.10 -18.68 -7.38
C GLY A 191 -3.39 -20.18 -7.54
N GLN A 192 -4.61 -20.55 -7.90
CA GLN A 192 -4.98 -21.94 -8.19
C GLN A 192 -4.26 -22.50 -9.43
N GLU A 193 -4.22 -21.74 -10.52
CA GLU A 193 -3.51 -22.11 -11.75
C GLU A 193 -2.03 -22.38 -11.50
N LEU A 194 -1.40 -21.58 -10.63
CA LEU A 194 0.01 -21.72 -10.25
C LEU A 194 0.26 -22.80 -9.19
N GLY A 195 -0.77 -23.52 -8.72
CA GLY A 195 -0.64 -24.57 -7.71
C GLY A 195 -0.40 -24.05 -6.29
N HIS A 196 -0.90 -22.85 -5.98
CA HIS A 196 -0.73 -22.16 -4.70
C HIS A 196 -2.05 -22.00 -3.92
N SER A 197 -3.11 -22.74 -4.25
CA SER A 197 -4.42 -22.62 -3.58
C SER A 197 -4.37 -22.80 -2.06
N ASP A 198 -3.41 -23.59 -1.56
CA ASP A 198 -3.24 -23.92 -0.15
C ASP A 198 -2.77 -22.73 0.70
N ILE A 199 -1.98 -21.82 0.12
CA ILE A 199 -1.45 -20.62 0.79
C ILE A 199 -2.26 -19.35 0.50
N MET A 200 -3.24 -19.42 -0.40
CA MET A 200 -4.09 -18.28 -0.75
C MET A 200 -5.26 -18.17 0.24
N LYS A 201 -5.31 -17.07 0.99
CA LYS A 201 -6.35 -16.76 2.00
C LYS A 201 -7.13 -15.53 1.60
N GLU A 202 -8.30 -15.31 2.21
CA GLU A 202 -9.07 -14.08 2.02
C GLU A 202 -9.66 -13.60 3.34
N GLY A 203 -9.35 -12.36 3.74
CA GLY A 203 -9.65 -11.88 5.10
C GLY A 203 -9.71 -10.38 5.27
N VAL A 204 -10.07 -9.96 6.48
CA VAL A 204 -10.17 -8.57 6.92
C VAL A 204 -8.84 -8.11 7.48
N TYR A 205 -8.31 -7.00 6.95
CA TYR A 205 -7.07 -6.39 7.43
C TYR A 205 -7.37 -5.26 8.41
N VAL A 206 -6.73 -5.24 9.58
CA VAL A 206 -6.79 -4.08 10.48
C VAL A 206 -5.51 -3.28 10.40
N SER A 207 -5.66 -1.98 10.11
CA SER A 207 -4.54 -1.04 10.17
C SER A 207 -4.47 -0.41 11.55
N VAL A 208 -3.29 -0.47 12.17
CA VAL A 208 -2.96 0.18 13.44
C VAL A 208 -1.79 1.16 13.27
N GLY A 209 -1.52 1.97 14.30
CA GLY A 209 -0.54 3.05 14.21
C GLY A 209 0.92 2.62 14.24
N GLY A 210 1.28 1.60 15.03
CA GLY A 210 2.67 1.24 15.30
C GLY A 210 3.44 2.34 16.06
N PRO A 211 4.78 2.26 16.14
CA PRO A 211 5.66 1.23 15.53
C PRO A 211 5.81 -0.03 16.39
N SER A 212 5.38 -0.03 17.65
CA SER A 212 5.38 -1.25 18.46
C SER A 212 4.43 -2.28 17.86
N TYR A 213 4.84 -3.54 17.84
CA TYR A 213 3.92 -4.66 17.59
C TYR A 213 2.88 -4.75 18.71
N GLU A 214 1.80 -5.46 18.41
CA GLU A 214 0.64 -5.56 19.28
C GLU A 214 0.95 -6.40 20.54
N THR A 215 0.42 -5.95 21.68
CA THR A 215 0.35 -6.75 22.89
C THR A 215 -0.65 -7.91 22.74
N ILE A 216 -0.55 -8.94 23.59
CA ILE A 216 -1.50 -10.07 23.60
C ILE A 216 -2.95 -9.60 23.76
N ALA A 217 -3.19 -8.58 24.58
CA ALA A 217 -4.54 -8.03 24.79
C ALA A 217 -5.07 -7.35 23.53
N GLU A 218 -4.23 -6.58 22.83
CA GLU A 218 -4.58 -5.95 21.55
C GLU A 218 -4.82 -7.01 20.47
N CYS A 219 -3.98 -8.04 20.34
CA CYS A 219 -4.20 -9.16 19.42
C CYS A 219 -5.57 -9.82 19.64
N LYS A 220 -5.90 -10.14 20.90
CA LYS A 220 -7.20 -10.72 21.26
C LYS A 220 -8.36 -9.78 20.94
N PHE A 221 -8.20 -8.49 21.21
CA PHE A 221 -9.19 -7.47 20.90
C PHE A 221 -9.45 -7.38 19.40
N LEU A 222 -8.39 -7.22 18.59
CA LEU A 222 -8.47 -7.11 17.13
C LEU A 222 -9.07 -8.37 16.49
N SER A 223 -8.68 -9.55 16.96
CA SER A 223 -9.26 -10.83 16.51
C SER A 223 -10.76 -10.91 16.82
N ARG A 224 -11.19 -10.48 18.02
CA ARG A 224 -12.62 -10.43 18.39
C ARG A 224 -13.44 -9.44 17.58
N LEU A 225 -12.81 -8.40 17.03
CA LEU A 225 -13.45 -7.49 16.07
C LEU A 225 -13.61 -8.09 14.67
N GLY A 226 -13.09 -9.30 14.43
CA GLY A 226 -13.18 -10.00 13.15
C GLY A 226 -12.05 -9.69 12.19
N ALA A 227 -10.92 -9.14 12.67
CA ALA A 227 -9.72 -8.99 11.83
C ALA A 227 -8.96 -10.32 11.70
N ASP A 228 -8.50 -10.62 10.48
CA ASP A 228 -7.73 -11.82 10.15
C ASP A 228 -6.22 -11.55 10.11
N ALA A 229 -5.81 -10.33 9.78
CA ALA A 229 -4.43 -9.88 9.82
C ALA A 229 -4.31 -8.43 10.27
N VAL A 230 -3.19 -8.09 10.91
CA VAL A 230 -2.88 -6.73 11.39
C VAL A 230 -1.60 -6.19 10.75
N GLY A 231 -1.58 -4.89 10.48
CA GLY A 231 -0.34 -4.20 10.15
C GLY A 231 -0.48 -2.68 10.19
N MET A 232 0.52 -1.99 9.65
CA MET A 232 0.74 -0.56 9.90
C MET A 232 0.72 0.30 8.63
N SER A 233 0.09 -0.18 7.54
CA SER A 233 0.11 0.48 6.23
C SER A 233 -1.17 0.25 5.43
N THR A 234 -1.14 0.50 4.11
CA THR A 234 -2.14 0.06 3.12
C THR A 234 -3.46 0.84 3.16
N VAL A 235 -4.16 0.87 4.30
CA VAL A 235 -5.50 1.48 4.40
C VAL A 235 -5.54 2.95 3.98
N PRO A 236 -4.57 3.83 4.34
CA PRO A 236 -4.56 5.19 3.83
C PRO A 236 -4.48 5.28 2.31
N GLU A 237 -3.69 4.40 1.68
CA GLU A 237 -3.54 4.36 0.23
C GLU A 237 -4.80 3.82 -0.45
N VAL A 238 -5.45 2.80 0.13
CA VAL A 238 -6.76 2.28 -0.31
C VAL A 238 -7.80 3.40 -0.34
N ILE A 239 -7.92 4.14 0.77
CA ILE A 239 -8.92 5.21 0.91
C ILE A 239 -8.71 6.29 -0.16
N VAL A 240 -7.47 6.73 -0.37
CA VAL A 240 -7.17 7.75 -1.41
C VAL A 240 -7.37 7.19 -2.82
N ALA A 241 -7.06 5.92 -3.06
CA ALA A 241 -7.28 5.31 -4.37
C ALA A 241 -8.78 5.24 -4.71
N ARG A 242 -9.60 4.84 -3.74
CA ARG A 242 -11.07 4.78 -3.89
C ARG A 242 -11.70 6.16 -3.97
N HIS A 243 -11.19 7.13 -3.23
CA HIS A 243 -11.57 8.55 -3.40
C HIS A 243 -11.38 9.00 -4.86
N CYS A 244 -10.28 8.58 -5.50
CA CYS A 244 -9.98 8.87 -6.90
C CYS A 244 -10.67 7.94 -7.92
N GLY A 245 -11.59 7.07 -7.48
CA GLY A 245 -12.30 6.11 -8.34
C GLY A 245 -11.44 4.96 -8.91
N MET A 246 -10.21 4.76 -8.40
CA MET A 246 -9.34 3.68 -8.86
C MET A 246 -9.78 2.32 -8.28
N ARG A 247 -9.58 1.24 -9.05
CA ARG A 247 -9.76 -0.13 -8.57
C ARG A 247 -8.60 -0.51 -7.67
N VAL A 248 -8.86 -1.25 -6.59
CA VAL A 248 -7.81 -1.66 -5.65
C VAL A 248 -7.83 -3.17 -5.47
N LEU A 249 -6.65 -3.77 -5.55
CA LEU A 249 -6.34 -5.08 -5.01
C LEU A 249 -5.26 -4.91 -3.95
N ALA A 250 -5.42 -5.57 -2.81
CA ALA A 250 -4.41 -5.57 -1.77
C ALA A 250 -4.14 -6.97 -1.25
N ILE A 251 -2.87 -7.29 -1.03
CA ILE A 251 -2.41 -8.62 -0.60
C ILE A 251 -1.44 -8.45 0.57
N SER A 252 -1.76 -9.08 1.68
CA SER A 252 -0.87 -9.21 2.83
C SER A 252 -0.09 -10.52 2.74
N LEU A 253 1.24 -10.45 2.86
CA LEU A 253 2.06 -11.60 3.20
C LEU A 253 2.01 -11.78 4.72
N ILE A 254 1.56 -12.95 5.19
CA ILE A 254 1.60 -13.27 6.61
C ILE A 254 3.05 -13.58 6.98
N THR A 255 3.68 -12.66 7.69
CA THR A 255 5.12 -12.73 8.00
C THR A 255 5.42 -13.29 9.37
N ASN A 256 4.43 -13.31 10.26
CA ASN A 256 4.51 -13.88 11.59
C ASN A 256 3.09 -14.25 12.05
N LYS A 257 3.00 -15.19 12.99
CA LYS A 257 1.75 -15.38 13.77
C LYS A 257 1.79 -14.43 14.96
N VAL A 258 0.72 -13.70 15.21
CA VAL A 258 0.69 -12.84 16.39
C VAL A 258 0.66 -13.68 17.67
N VAL A 259 1.26 -13.14 18.73
CA VAL A 259 1.29 -13.82 20.03
C VAL A 259 -0.03 -13.54 20.75
N MET A 260 -0.75 -14.61 21.09
CA MET A 260 -2.04 -14.53 21.79
C MET A 260 -2.09 -15.35 23.08
N ASP A 261 -0.98 -15.98 23.45
CA ASP A 261 -0.84 -16.78 24.66
C ASP A 261 0.21 -16.13 25.57
N TYR A 262 -0.12 -15.98 26.85
CA TYR A 262 0.76 -15.36 27.85
C TYR A 262 1.92 -16.26 28.24
N GLU A 263 1.81 -17.57 28.00
CA GLU A 263 2.88 -18.54 28.25
C GLU A 263 3.84 -18.69 27.06
N SER A 264 3.56 -18.00 25.95
CA SER A 264 4.41 -18.07 24.76
C SER A 264 5.71 -17.27 24.95
N ASN A 265 6.83 -17.86 24.54
CA ASN A 265 8.13 -17.21 24.51
C ASN A 265 8.48 -16.62 23.12
N THR A 266 7.57 -16.66 22.15
CA THR A 266 7.81 -16.07 20.83
C THR A 266 7.63 -14.55 20.87
N THR A 267 8.45 -13.83 20.11
CA THR A 267 8.34 -12.37 19.95
C THR A 267 8.43 -12.01 18.47
N ALA A 268 7.57 -11.08 18.04
CA ALA A 268 7.66 -10.52 16.70
C ALA A 268 8.93 -9.66 16.57
N ASN A 269 9.65 -9.81 15.46
CA ASN A 269 10.84 -9.03 15.14
C ASN A 269 10.86 -8.70 13.63
N HIS A 270 11.61 -7.67 13.25
CA HIS A 270 11.62 -7.17 11.87
C HIS A 270 12.46 -8.07 10.93
N GLU A 271 13.45 -8.76 11.48
CA GLU A 271 14.33 -9.66 10.74
C GLU A 271 13.54 -10.84 10.13
N GLU A 272 12.67 -11.48 10.92
CA GLU A 272 11.77 -12.56 10.48
C GLU A 272 10.82 -12.10 9.36
N VAL A 273 10.36 -10.83 9.44
CA VAL A 273 9.51 -10.21 8.43
C VAL A 273 10.24 -10.10 7.09
N LEU A 274 11.49 -9.61 7.11
CA LEU A 274 12.30 -9.48 5.91
C LEU A 274 12.68 -10.84 5.32
N GLU A 275 13.00 -11.83 6.16
CA GLU A 275 13.33 -13.19 5.73
C GLU A 275 12.12 -13.86 5.04
N THR A 276 10.93 -13.78 5.65
CA THR A 276 9.71 -14.35 5.07
C THR A 276 9.36 -13.68 3.73
N GLY A 277 9.53 -12.35 3.66
CA GLY A 277 9.38 -11.59 2.41
C GLY A 277 10.30 -12.10 1.30
N LYS A 278 11.58 -12.32 1.62
CA LYS A 278 12.56 -12.86 0.68
C LYS A 278 12.18 -14.27 0.21
N ASN A 279 11.75 -15.14 1.11
CA ASN A 279 11.37 -16.51 0.80
C ASN A 279 10.09 -16.59 -0.08
N SER A 280 9.18 -15.64 0.09
CA SER A 280 7.91 -15.59 -0.64
C SER A 280 7.99 -14.78 -1.94
N SER A 281 9.11 -14.09 -2.19
CA SER A 281 9.28 -13.15 -3.31
C SER A 281 8.99 -13.76 -4.69
N LYS A 282 9.50 -14.97 -4.97
CA LYS A 282 9.30 -15.67 -6.25
C LYS A 282 7.84 -16.07 -6.48
N VAL A 283 7.13 -16.45 -5.42
CA VAL A 283 5.70 -16.81 -5.50
C VAL A 283 4.89 -15.55 -5.78
N MET A 284 5.14 -14.47 -5.02
CA MET A 284 4.50 -13.18 -5.22
C MET A 284 4.76 -12.61 -6.62
N GLU A 285 5.99 -12.72 -7.11
CA GLU A 285 6.38 -12.36 -8.47
C GLU A 285 5.54 -13.09 -9.50
N LYS A 286 5.55 -14.42 -9.51
CA LYS A 286 4.78 -15.21 -10.48
C LYS A 286 3.29 -14.91 -10.40
N LEU A 287 2.75 -14.75 -9.19
CA LEU A 287 1.36 -14.41 -8.96
C LEU A 287 1.02 -13.04 -9.58
N VAL A 288 1.78 -12.00 -9.24
CA VAL A 288 1.50 -10.64 -9.72
C VAL A 288 1.74 -10.50 -11.22
N THR A 289 2.85 -11.04 -11.74
CA THR A 289 3.17 -10.99 -13.16
C THR A 289 2.09 -11.68 -14.01
N THR A 290 1.57 -12.83 -13.57
CA THR A 290 0.48 -13.56 -14.23
C THR A 290 -0.85 -12.81 -14.07
N LEU A 291 -1.14 -12.26 -12.88
CA LEU A 291 -2.32 -11.44 -12.64
C LEU A 291 -2.36 -10.22 -13.59
N LEU A 292 -1.25 -9.50 -13.72
CA LEU A 292 -1.21 -8.29 -14.54
C LEU A 292 -1.46 -8.57 -16.03
N GLN A 293 -1.04 -9.73 -16.55
CA GLN A 293 -1.40 -10.15 -17.91
C GLN A 293 -2.91 -10.30 -18.11
N ARG A 294 -3.63 -10.73 -17.07
CA ARG A 294 -5.06 -11.04 -17.12
C ARG A 294 -5.97 -9.84 -16.81
N ILE A 295 -5.47 -8.79 -16.15
CA ILE A 295 -6.23 -7.57 -15.92
C ILE A 295 -6.55 -6.93 -17.27
N LYS A 296 -7.82 -6.89 -17.67
CA LYS A 296 -8.24 -6.19 -18.89
C LYS A 296 -8.09 -4.68 -18.69
N HIS A 297 -7.72 -3.96 -19.75
CA HIS A 297 -7.86 -2.50 -19.77
C HIS A 297 -9.35 -2.18 -19.78
N ASN A 298 -9.92 -1.87 -18.61
CA ASN A 298 -11.24 -1.27 -18.58
C ASN A 298 -11.04 0.21 -18.84
N ASN A 299 -11.32 0.63 -20.07
CA ASN A 299 -11.64 2.01 -20.38
C ASN A 299 -13.00 2.27 -19.70
N ILE A 300 -12.99 2.93 -18.55
CA ILE A 300 -14.16 3.63 -18.03
C ILE A 300 -14.05 5.06 -18.53
#